data_AF-A0AAV5JDI3-F1
#
_entry.id   AF-A0AAV5JDI3-F1
#
_cell.length_a   1.000
_cell.length_b   1.000
_cell.length_c   1.000
_cell.angle_alpha   90.00
_cell.angle_beta   90.00
_cell.angle_gamma   90.00
#
_symmetry.space_group_name_H-M   'P 1'
#
loop_
_entity.id
_entity.type
_entity.pdbx_description
1 polymer ?
#
loop_
_entity_poly.entity_id
_entity_poly.type
_entity_poly.pdbx_seq_one_letter_code
_entity_poly.pdbx_strand_id
1 'polypeptide(L)' 'MKTSLAIFQRSHDFCTLASNNASEEENGQKVTISVTFVDKEGEEKHIKVPIGMSMLEAAHENDIELEGRDFD' A
#
# COMPACT_ATOMS: atom_id res chain seq x y z
N MET A 1 -20.63 -0.66 23.80
CA MET A 1 -19.45 -0.95 24.64
C MET A 1 -18.21 -0.60 23.83
N LYS A 2 -17.51 0.45 24.30
CA LYS A 2 -16.12 0.88 24.06
C LYS A 2 -15.48 0.53 22.69
N THR A 3 -15.60 1.46 21.75
CA THR A 3 -14.62 1.68 20.69
C THR A 3 -13.31 2.17 21.30
N SER A 4 -12.18 1.53 20.99
CA SER A 4 -10.86 2.03 21.34
C SER A 4 -9.93 1.85 20.14
N LEU A 5 -9.76 2.92 19.38
CA LEU A 5 -8.72 3.07 18.38
C LEU A 5 -7.60 3.87 19.04
N ALA A 6 -6.48 3.23 19.33
CA ALA A 6 -5.33 3.90 19.92
C ALA A 6 -4.66 4.79 18.86
N ILE A 7 -4.69 6.10 19.08
CA ILE A 7 -4.00 7.10 18.27
C ILE A 7 -2.56 7.19 18.79
N PHE A 8 -1.59 6.83 17.96
CA PHE A 8 -0.18 7.06 18.26
C PHE A 8 0.23 8.45 17.74
N GLN A 9 0.56 9.36 18.64
CA GLN A 9 1.22 10.62 18.28
C GLN A 9 2.73 10.40 18.22
N ARG A 10 3.32 10.50 17.03
CA ARG A 10 4.73 10.90 16.89
C ARG A 10 4.93 11.84 15.69
N SER A 11 5.59 12.95 16.03
CA SER A 11 6.01 14.06 15.20
C SER A 11 7.18 13.70 14.28
N HIS A 12 7.03 13.93 12.97
CA HIS A 12 7.91 14.69 12.07
C HIS A 12 7.48 14.38 10.62
N ASP A 13 6.62 15.22 10.05
CA ASP A 13 6.36 15.42 8.61
C ASP A 13 6.39 14.20 7.65
N PHE A 14 5.58 13.18 7.92
CA PHE A 14 5.06 12.29 6.88
C PHE A 14 3.53 12.30 6.96
N CYS A 15 2.91 13.25 6.25
CA CYS A 15 1.45 13.40 6.27
C CYS A 15 0.84 12.63 5.08
N THR A 16 0.16 11.51 5.37
CA THR A 16 -0.83 10.96 4.42
C THR A 16 -2.22 11.32 4.94
N LEU A 17 -2.77 12.42 4.44
CA LEU A 17 -4.18 12.74 4.65
C LEU A 17 -4.97 12.06 3.53
N ALA A 18 -5.36 10.81 3.77
CA ALA A 18 -6.35 10.15 2.92
C ALA A 18 -7.68 10.89 3.11
N SER A 19 -8.01 11.78 2.16
CA SER A 19 -9.32 12.40 2.11
C SER A 19 -10.31 11.33 1.69
N ASN A 20 -10.92 10.68 2.69
CA ASN A 20 -12.03 9.75 2.49
C ASN A 20 -13.27 10.54 2.06
N ASN A 21 -13.31 10.97 0.80
CA ASN A 21 -14.57 11.21 0.13
C ASN A 21 -15.10 9.84 -0.29
N ALA A 22 -15.68 9.12 0.67
CA ALA A 22 -16.49 7.96 0.40
C ALA A 22 -17.78 8.43 -0.31
N SER A 23 -17.68 8.60 -1.63
CA SER A 23 -18.84 8.53 -2.50
C SER A 23 -19.05 7.05 -2.80
N GLU A 24 -20.01 6.47 -2.10
CA GLU A 24 -20.62 5.18 -2.41
C GLU A 24 -21.01 5.16 -3.89
N GLU A 25 -20.64 4.11 -4.65
CA GLU A 25 -21.47 3.52 -5.73
C GLU A 25 -21.03 2.05 -5.99
N GLU A 26 -21.71 1.14 -5.30
CA GLU A 26 -22.43 -0.02 -5.87
C GLU A 26 -22.07 -0.48 -7.30
N ASN A 27 -20.94 -1.16 -7.47
CA ASN A 27 -20.79 -2.30 -8.39
C ASN A 27 -19.61 -3.14 -7.89
N GLY A 28 -19.85 -4.39 -7.48
CA GLY A 28 -18.99 -5.21 -6.60
C GLY A 28 -17.63 -5.67 -7.17
N GLN A 29 -16.98 -4.87 -8.00
CA GLN A 29 -15.66 -5.14 -8.59
C GLN A 29 -14.69 -4.06 -8.12
N LYS A 30 -13.87 -4.42 -7.13
CA LYS A 30 -12.78 -3.56 -6.64
C LYS A 30 -11.87 -3.21 -7.83
N VAL A 31 -11.81 -1.94 -8.21
CA VAL A 31 -10.98 -1.50 -9.35
C VAL A 31 -9.51 -1.72 -9.00
N THR A 32 -8.79 -2.42 -9.87
CA THR A 32 -7.37 -2.75 -9.69
C THR A 32 -6.50 -2.16 -10.79
N ILE A 33 -5.26 -1.79 -10.44
CA ILE A 33 -4.20 -1.47 -11.38
C ILE A 33 -3.24 -2.66 -11.52
N SER A 34 -2.53 -2.73 -12.65
CA SER A 34 -1.44 -3.69 -12.83
C SER A 34 -0.12 -3.03 -12.48
N VAL A 35 0.70 -3.69 -11.68
CA VAL A 35 2.00 -3.20 -11.22
C VAL A 35 3.06 -4.24 -11.58
N THR A 36 4.19 -3.77 -12.12
CA THR A 36 5.37 -4.58 -12.39
C THR A 36 6.49 -4.12 -11.47
N PHE A 37 6.99 -5.03 -10.65
CA PHE A 37 8.22 -4.84 -9.88
C PHE A 37 9.37 -5.46 -10.66
N VAL A 38 10.45 -4.70 -10.84
CA VAL A 38 11.66 -5.15 -11.52
C VAL A 38 12.79 -5.11 -10.51
N ASP A 39 13.44 -6.24 -10.27
CA ASP A 39 14.58 -6.30 -9.36
C ASP A 39 15.89 -5.83 -10.03
N LYS A 40 17.00 -5.93 -9.30
CA LYS A 40 18.32 -5.52 -9.79
C LYS A 40 18.90 -6.47 -10.85
N GLU A 41 18.45 -7.72 -10.91
CA GLU A 41 18.78 -8.70 -11.94
C GLU A 41 17.92 -8.51 -13.21
N GLY A 42 16.85 -7.71 -13.10
CA GLY A 42 15.89 -7.48 -14.18
C GLY A 42 14.72 -8.47 -14.17
N GLU A 43 14.56 -9.28 -13.12
CA GLU A 43 13.44 -10.19 -12.98
C GLU A 43 12.15 -9.42 -12.67
N GLU A 44 11.06 -9.80 -13.34
CA GLU A 44 9.78 -9.09 -13.27
C GLU A 44 8.75 -9.85 -12.42
N LYS A 45 8.14 -9.14 -11.46
CA LYS A 45 6.99 -9.60 -10.70
C LYS A 45 5.75 -8.78 -11.04
N HIS A 46 4.75 -9.43 -11.61
CA HIS A 46 3.49 -8.82 -12.02
C HIS A 46 2.40 -9.07 -10.98
N ILE A 47 1.80 -8.00 -10.45
CA ILE A 47 0.69 -8.09 -9.50
C ILE A 47 -0.47 -7.17 -9.88
N LYS A 48 -1.66 -7.47 -9.38
CA LYS A 48 -2.84 -6.60 -9.48
C LYS A 48 -3.20 -6.09 -8.10
N VAL A 49 -3.25 -4.77 -7.94
CA VAL A 49 -3.49 -4.14 -6.65
C VAL A 49 -4.69 -3.21 -6.74
N PRO A 50 -5.53 -3.15 -5.69
CA PRO A 50 -6.67 -2.26 -5.66
C PRO A 50 -6.23 -0.80 -5.58
N ILE A 51 -7.01 0.09 -6.21
CA ILE A 51 -6.81 1.53 -6.04
C ILE A 51 -6.95 1.91 -4.56
N GLY A 52 -6.03 2.72 -4.08
CA GLY A 52 -5.99 3.19 -2.69
C GLY A 52 -5.10 2.36 -1.76
N MET A 53 -4.62 1.19 -2.19
CA MET A 53 -3.60 0.43 -1.46
C MET A 53 -2.22 1.04 -1.69
N SER A 54 -1.41 1.10 -0.63
CA SER A 54 -0.07 1.67 -0.74
C SER A 54 0.91 0.69 -1.39
N MET A 55 1.97 1.20 -2.03
CA MET A 55 2.95 0.35 -2.72
C MET A 55 3.73 -0.58 -1.78
N LEU A 56 4.05 -0.12 -0.56
CA LEU A 56 4.73 -0.94 0.45
C LEU A 56 3.83 -2.06 0.98
N GLU A 57 2.55 -1.74 1.22
CA GLU A 57 1.55 -2.72 1.62
C GLU A 57 1.33 -3.77 0.53
N ALA A 58 1.18 -3.33 -0.73
CA ALA A 58 1.08 -4.21 -1.88
C ALA A 58 2.27 -5.16 -2.03
N ALA A 59 3.48 -4.66 -1.78
CA ALA A 59 4.69 -5.47 -1.84
C ALA A 59 4.72 -6.52 -0.72
N HIS A 60 4.41 -6.11 0.52
CA HIS A 60 4.35 -7.02 1.66
C HIS A 60 3.31 -8.14 1.46
N GLU A 61 2.11 -7.82 0.97
CA GLU A 61 1.06 -8.82 0.69
C GLU A 61 1.42 -9.79 -0.44
N ASN A 62 2.36 -9.43 -1.32
CA ASN A 62 2.77 -10.23 -2.47
C ASN A 62 4.18 -10.81 -2.34
N ASP A 63 4.75 -10.79 -1.14
CA ASP A 63 6.10 -11.29 -0.84
C ASP A 63 7.18 -10.65 -1.74
N ILE A 64 7.10 -9.34 -1.95
CA ILE A 64 8.06 -8.56 -2.73
C ILE A 64 8.92 -7.74 -1.78
N GLU A 65 10.22 -8.02 -1.77
CA GLU A 65 11.20 -7.30 -0.98
C GLU A 65 11.51 -5.95 -1.65
N LEU A 66 11.20 -4.85 -0.95
CA LEU A 66 11.49 -3.48 -1.38
C LEU A 66 12.51 -2.78 -0.48
N GLU A 67 12.91 -3.41 0.62
CA GLU A 67 13.91 -2.84 1.50
C GLU A 67 15.27 -2.91 0.80
N GLY A 68 15.95 -1.76 0.73
CA GLY A 68 17.30 -1.72 0.20
C GLY A 68 18.18 -2.64 1.03
N ARG A 69 19.13 -3.32 0.39
CA ARG A 69 20.16 -4.04 1.14
C ARG A 69 20.91 -3.01 1.96
N ASP A 70 20.89 -3.13 3.28
CA ASP A 70 21.79 -2.37 4.14
C ASP A 70 23.20 -2.64 3.62
N PHE A 71 23.84 -1.61 3.07
CA PHE A 71 25.24 -1.69 2.64
C PHE A 71 26.08 -1.63 3.94
N ASP A 72 26.64 -2.76 4.35
CA ASP A 72 27.72 -2.81 5.37
C ASP A 72 28.97 -2.03 4.92
#